data_AF-A0A4R2RZ14-F1
#
_entry.id   AF-A0A4R2RZ14-F1
#
_cell.length_a   1.000
_cell.length_b   1.000
_cell.length_c   1.000
_cell.angle_alpha   90.00
_cell.angle_beta   90.00
_cell.angle_gamma   90.00
#
_symmetry.space_group_name_H-M   'P 1'
#
loop_
_entity.id
_entity.type
_entity.pdbx_description
1 polymer ?
#
loop_
_entity_poly.entity_id
_entity_poly.type
_entity_poly.pdbx_seq_one_letter_code
_entity_poly.pdbx_strand_id
1 'polypeptide(L)'
;MKKLMHLVGAIVLIMAPSLASAQAGTANSVAAPAGFAPMQAPCVQQADKSCVAVSVASPFPTTAAPLSAAASTALTGTVTSAAVAPTSGAATIAAGVATIGPLAPELGRGIRVVLRGTWSGTFALGTSVDACVTVNPLTIGGMTWGSFTGSANEIVDIPTLAGVVYCATATVSSGTLTYGVRQ
;
A
#
# COMPACT_ATOMS: atom_id res chain seq x y z
N MET A 1 70.55 -56.29 -13.17
CA MET A 1 70.21 -56.53 -14.59
C MET A 1 69.05 -57.51 -14.66
N LYS A 2 67.97 -57.16 -15.39
CA LYS A 2 66.87 -58.02 -15.89
C LYS A 2 66.04 -58.74 -14.80
N LYS A 3 64.79 -58.40 -14.53
CA LYS A 3 63.54 -58.65 -15.28
C LYS A 3 62.40 -58.28 -14.29
N LEU A 4 61.13 -58.05 -14.60
CA LEU A 4 60.31 -57.82 -15.80
C LEU A 4 58.90 -57.58 -15.21
N MET A 5 58.17 -56.70 -15.86
CA MET A 5 56.88 -56.10 -15.54
C MET A 5 55.69 -57.08 -15.70
N HIS A 6 54.58 -56.81 -14.96
CA HIS A 6 53.14 -57.20 -15.15
C HIS A 6 52.53 -58.39 -14.39
N LEU A 7 51.52 -58.11 -13.55
CA LEU A 7 50.08 -58.53 -13.65
C LEU A 7 49.30 -58.01 -12.42
N VAL A 8 48.40 -57.03 -12.53
CA VAL A 8 46.92 -57.13 -12.54
C VAL A 8 46.29 -57.83 -11.31
N GLY A 9 45.47 -57.11 -10.52
CA GLY A 9 44.55 -57.74 -9.55
C GLY A 9 43.92 -56.80 -8.51
N ALA A 10 42.79 -56.17 -8.87
CA ALA A 10 41.74 -55.53 -8.07
C ALA A 10 41.86 -55.45 -6.52
N ILE A 11 41.84 -54.23 -5.95
CA ILE A 11 41.31 -53.96 -4.60
C ILE A 11 40.49 -52.65 -4.61
N VAL A 12 39.17 -52.85 -4.73
CA VAL A 12 38.07 -52.27 -3.95
C VAL A 12 38.21 -50.82 -3.44
N LEU A 13 37.45 -49.96 -4.13
CA LEU A 13 37.06 -48.60 -3.79
C LEU A 13 36.03 -48.60 -2.65
N ILE A 14 36.41 -48.20 -1.43
CA ILE A 14 35.46 -47.86 -0.36
C ILE A 14 35.97 -46.59 0.32
N MET A 15 35.39 -45.44 -0.03
CA MET A 15 35.15 -44.25 0.80
C MET A 15 34.53 -43.17 -0.09
N ALA A 16 33.21 -43.21 -0.24
CA ALA A 16 32.43 -42.08 -0.73
C ALA A 16 31.43 -41.69 0.38
N PRO A 17 31.38 -40.41 0.78
CA PRO A 17 30.42 -39.95 1.78
C PRO A 17 29.00 -40.07 1.21
N SER A 18 28.10 -40.58 2.04
CA SER A 18 26.66 -40.62 1.82
C SER A 18 26.08 -39.20 1.71
N LEU A 19 26.15 -38.61 0.52
CA LEU A 19 25.27 -37.51 0.12
C LEU A 19 23.97 -38.15 -0.36
N ALA A 20 23.10 -38.49 0.59
CA ALA A 20 21.70 -38.75 0.31
C ALA A 20 21.06 -37.41 -0.10
N SER A 21 21.11 -37.09 -1.39
CA SER A 21 20.23 -36.11 -1.99
C SER A 21 18.81 -36.62 -1.86
N ALA A 22 18.02 -35.98 -1.00
CA ALA A 22 16.59 -36.19 -0.88
C ALA A 22 15.95 -36.05 -2.27
N GLN A 23 15.38 -37.14 -2.78
CA GLN A 23 14.45 -37.09 -3.91
C GLN A 23 13.23 -36.29 -3.49
N ALA A 24 13.19 -35.02 -3.89
CA ALA A 24 11.95 -34.28 -3.99
C ALA A 24 11.06 -35.00 -5.01
N GLY A 25 9.82 -35.31 -4.62
CA GLY A 25 8.85 -35.99 -5.46
C GLY A 25 8.67 -35.30 -6.81
N THR A 26 8.87 -36.06 -7.88
CA THR A 26 8.57 -35.68 -9.26
C THR A 26 7.06 -35.56 -9.43
N ALA A 27 6.47 -34.42 -9.06
CA ALA A 27 5.20 -34.02 -9.65
C ALA A 27 5.48 -33.73 -11.13
N ASN A 28 5.01 -34.59 -12.02
CA ASN A 28 5.12 -34.37 -13.46
C ASN A 28 4.46 -33.02 -13.79
N SER A 29 5.23 -32.05 -14.27
CA SER A 29 4.74 -30.71 -14.62
C SER A 29 3.87 -30.69 -15.88
N VAL A 30 3.64 -31.84 -16.53
CA VAL A 30 2.83 -32.02 -17.73
C VAL A 30 2.12 -33.37 -17.65
N ALA A 31 0.78 -33.37 -17.71
CA ALA A 31 -0.02 -34.59 -17.85
C ALA A 31 -0.98 -34.42 -19.05
N ALA A 32 -1.18 -35.52 -19.79
CA ALA A 32 -2.03 -35.60 -20.97
C ALA A 32 -3.48 -35.09 -20.71
N PRO A 33 -4.21 -34.57 -21.73
CA PRO A 33 -4.19 -35.06 -23.13
C PRO A 33 -3.24 -34.37 -24.09
N ALA A 34 -2.69 -33.21 -23.75
CA ALA A 34 -1.80 -32.45 -24.64
C ALA A 34 -0.43 -32.33 -23.97
N GLY A 35 0.50 -33.23 -24.35
CA GLY A 35 1.88 -33.31 -23.85
C GLY A 35 2.77 -32.12 -24.26
N PHE A 36 2.20 -30.93 -24.36
CA PHE A 36 2.92 -29.70 -24.63
C PHE A 36 3.20 -28.98 -23.31
N ALA A 37 4.44 -29.05 -22.86
CA ALA A 37 4.97 -28.06 -21.92
C ALA A 37 5.30 -26.79 -22.74
N PRO A 38 4.94 -25.58 -22.28
CA PRO A 38 5.47 -24.38 -22.91
C PRO A 38 7.00 -24.41 -22.80
N MET A 39 7.72 -23.97 -23.84
CA MET A 39 9.19 -23.88 -23.82
C MET A 39 9.73 -23.05 -22.65
N GLN A 40 8.87 -22.20 -22.07
CA GLN A 40 9.13 -21.41 -20.88
C GLN A 40 7.90 -21.49 -19.97
N ALA A 41 8.06 -22.11 -18.80
CA ALA A 41 7.05 -22.03 -17.74
C ALA A 41 7.40 -20.83 -16.85
N PRO A 42 6.42 -20.01 -16.45
CA PRO A 42 6.67 -18.96 -15.49
C PRO A 42 7.12 -19.59 -14.17
N CYS A 43 8.19 -19.07 -13.59
CA CYS A 43 8.71 -19.50 -12.30
C CYS A 43 8.99 -18.31 -11.40
N VAL A 44 9.03 -18.56 -10.11
CA VAL A 44 9.40 -17.56 -9.12
C VAL A 44 10.91 -17.61 -8.94
N GLN A 45 11.57 -16.48 -9.18
CA GLN A 45 12.99 -16.33 -8.87
C GLN A 45 13.17 -16.22 -7.35
N GLN A 46 13.98 -17.12 -6.79
CA GLN A 46 14.35 -17.12 -5.38
C GLN A 46 15.53 -16.16 -5.12
N ALA A 47 15.81 -15.89 -3.84
CA ALA A 47 16.93 -15.01 -3.46
C ALA A 47 18.30 -15.51 -3.94
N ASP A 48 18.47 -16.83 -4.08
CA ASP A 48 19.65 -17.48 -4.64
C ASP A 48 19.67 -17.51 -6.18
N LYS A 49 18.70 -16.85 -6.82
CA LYS A 49 18.46 -16.79 -8.26
C LYS A 49 17.97 -18.11 -8.88
N SER A 50 17.63 -19.12 -8.08
CA SER A 50 16.98 -20.34 -8.57
C SER A 50 15.54 -20.05 -9.02
N CYS A 51 15.02 -20.91 -9.88
CA CYS A 51 13.71 -20.79 -10.52
C CYS A 51 12.84 -21.94 -10.01
N VAL A 52 11.79 -21.63 -9.24
CA VAL A 52 10.87 -22.65 -8.69
C VAL A 52 9.47 -22.53 -9.28
N ALA A 53 8.79 -23.67 -9.41
CA ALA A 53 7.42 -23.70 -9.90
C ALA A 53 6.49 -22.85 -9.03
N VAL A 54 5.60 -22.10 -9.68
CA VAL A 54 4.57 -21.33 -9.00
C VAL A 54 3.66 -22.28 -8.22
N SER A 55 3.54 -22.05 -6.92
CA SER A 55 2.75 -22.89 -6.01
C SER A 55 2.24 -22.08 -4.82
N VAL A 56 1.49 -22.69 -3.91
CA VAL A 56 1.10 -22.04 -2.64
C VAL A 56 2.31 -21.71 -1.76
N ALA A 57 3.40 -22.48 -1.86
CA ALA A 57 4.64 -22.26 -1.12
C ALA A 57 5.60 -21.29 -1.83
N SER A 58 5.36 -21.00 -3.10
CA SER A 58 6.11 -20.05 -3.92
C SER A 58 5.15 -19.39 -4.89
N PRO A 59 4.24 -18.52 -4.40
CA PRO A 59 3.26 -17.87 -5.25
C PRO A 59 3.99 -16.88 -6.18
N PHE A 60 3.34 -16.50 -7.28
CA PHE A 60 3.81 -15.33 -8.01
C PHE A 60 4.01 -14.17 -7.02
N PRO A 61 5.03 -13.31 -7.23
CA PRO A 61 5.10 -12.06 -6.50
C PRO A 61 3.87 -11.22 -6.88
N THR A 62 2.79 -11.38 -6.12
CA THR A 62 1.55 -10.60 -6.24
C THR A 62 1.66 -9.28 -5.49
N THR A 63 2.77 -9.05 -4.82
CA THR A 63 2.96 -7.95 -3.90
C THR A 63 4.07 -7.04 -4.41
N ALA A 64 3.67 -5.87 -4.92
CA ALA A 64 4.28 -4.68 -4.33
C ALA A 64 4.18 -4.89 -2.81
N ALA A 65 5.31 -4.99 -2.12
CA ALA A 65 5.31 -5.09 -0.66
C ALA A 65 4.32 -4.07 -0.07
N PRO A 66 3.71 -4.33 1.11
CA PRO A 66 2.86 -3.34 1.76
C PRO A 66 3.54 -1.98 1.67
N LEU A 67 2.84 -1.01 1.07
CA LEU A 67 3.43 0.30 0.88
C LEU A 67 3.94 0.78 2.24
N SER A 68 5.12 1.41 2.27
CA SER A 68 5.61 2.04 3.50
C SER A 68 4.54 2.98 4.07
N ALA A 69 4.62 3.31 5.36
CA ALA A 69 3.78 4.36 5.90
C ALA A 69 3.88 5.63 5.04
N ALA A 70 2.76 6.33 4.87
CA ALA A 70 2.79 7.62 4.19
C ALA A 70 3.64 8.61 5.00
N ALA A 71 4.47 9.37 4.31
CA ALA A 71 5.24 10.50 4.81
C ALA A 71 4.45 11.83 4.74
N SER A 72 3.28 11.85 4.09
CA SER A 72 2.40 13.02 4.07
C SER A 72 2.01 13.43 5.50
N THR A 73 2.03 14.74 5.76
CA THR A 73 1.66 15.25 7.08
C THR A 73 0.13 15.31 7.19
N ALA A 74 -0.42 14.54 8.14
CA ALA A 74 -1.84 14.55 8.42
C ALA A 74 -2.32 15.94 8.87
N LEU A 75 -3.57 16.30 8.55
CA LEU A 75 -4.26 17.45 9.15
C LEU A 75 -4.99 16.95 10.39
N THR A 76 -4.75 17.57 11.54
CA THR A 76 -5.41 17.20 12.79
C THR A 76 -5.67 18.44 13.62
N GLY A 77 -6.75 18.42 14.39
CA GLY A 77 -7.07 19.52 15.29
C GLY A 77 -8.52 19.51 15.73
N THR A 78 -8.96 20.65 16.23
CA THR A 78 -10.36 20.86 16.65
C THR A 78 -10.98 22.08 16.00
N VAL A 79 -12.30 22.04 15.85
CA VAL A 79 -13.13 23.14 15.37
C VAL A 79 -14.32 23.31 16.32
N THR A 80 -14.59 24.57 16.68
CA THR A 80 -15.78 25.01 17.39
C THR A 80 -16.48 26.08 16.57
N SER A 81 -17.63 26.58 17.02
CA SER A 81 -18.33 27.67 16.34
C SER A 81 -17.57 28.99 16.30
N ALA A 82 -16.59 29.19 17.20
CA ALA A 82 -15.85 30.45 17.33
C ALA A 82 -14.37 30.34 16.94
N ALA A 83 -13.81 29.14 16.85
CA ALA A 83 -12.37 28.95 16.70
C ALA A 83 -11.99 27.64 16.01
N VAL A 84 -10.85 27.67 15.33
CA VAL A 84 -10.14 26.52 14.78
C VAL A 84 -8.78 26.42 15.46
N ALA A 85 -8.45 25.24 15.96
CA ALA A 85 -7.18 24.97 16.62
C ALA A 85 -6.50 23.76 15.94
N PRO A 86 -5.74 23.98 14.86
CA PRO A 86 -4.98 22.92 14.21
C PRO A 86 -3.81 22.48 15.10
N THR A 87 -3.65 21.18 15.28
CA THR A 87 -2.40 20.57 15.78
C THR A 87 -1.41 20.39 14.63
N SER A 88 -1.91 20.28 13.39
CA SER A 88 -1.11 20.21 12.17
C SER A 88 -1.86 20.81 10.98
N GLY A 89 -1.11 21.36 10.02
CA GLY A 89 -1.65 22.17 8.93
C GLY A 89 -1.89 23.63 9.35
N ALA A 90 -2.12 24.49 8.36
CA ALA A 90 -2.59 25.85 8.60
C ALA A 90 -4.13 25.85 8.66
N ALA A 91 -4.68 26.82 9.39
CA ALA A 91 -6.13 27.03 9.38
C ALA A 91 -6.47 28.51 9.45
N THR A 92 -7.58 28.87 8.83
CA THR A 92 -8.19 30.20 8.90
C THR A 92 -9.68 30.05 9.17
N ILE A 93 -10.29 31.07 9.77
CA ILE A 93 -11.75 31.19 9.86
C ILE A 93 -12.16 32.50 9.20
N ALA A 94 -13.11 32.41 8.27
CA ALA A 94 -13.76 33.57 7.66
C ALA A 94 -15.27 33.31 7.58
N ALA A 95 -16.07 34.28 8.01
CA ALA A 95 -17.53 34.19 8.01
C ALA A 95 -18.10 32.89 8.64
N GLY A 96 -17.47 32.40 9.73
CA GLY A 96 -17.89 31.19 10.43
C GLY A 96 -17.53 29.87 9.75
N VAL A 97 -16.80 29.91 8.63
CA VAL A 97 -16.27 28.73 7.94
C VAL A 97 -14.78 28.62 8.25
N ALA A 98 -14.36 27.49 8.82
CA ALA A 98 -12.97 27.14 8.98
C ALA A 98 -12.46 26.49 7.69
N THR A 99 -11.30 26.94 7.20
CA THR A 99 -10.55 26.31 6.12
C THR A 99 -9.25 25.78 6.70
N ILE A 100 -8.95 24.50 6.48
CA ILE A 100 -7.81 23.78 7.09
C ILE A 100 -7.02 23.07 5.99
N GLY A 101 -5.70 23.25 5.97
CA GLY A 101 -4.83 22.60 5.01
C GLY A 101 -3.51 23.37 4.82
N PRO A 102 -2.76 23.10 3.75
CA PRO A 102 -2.95 22.01 2.79
C PRO A 102 -2.42 20.67 3.32
N LEU A 103 -3.02 19.56 2.89
CA LEU A 103 -2.41 18.23 2.91
C LEU A 103 -1.88 17.91 1.52
N ALA A 104 -0.56 17.73 1.40
CA ALA A 104 0.06 17.25 0.18
C ALA A 104 0.02 15.71 0.13
N PRO A 105 -0.76 15.09 -0.76
CA PRO A 105 -0.93 13.64 -0.80
C PRO A 105 0.26 12.94 -1.48
N GLU A 106 0.51 11.70 -1.06
CA GLU A 106 1.20 10.72 -1.90
C GLU A 106 0.21 10.07 -2.87
N LEU A 107 0.58 9.98 -4.15
CA LEU A 107 -0.29 9.42 -5.18
C LEU A 107 -0.53 7.91 -4.97
N GLY A 108 -1.73 7.45 -5.32
CA GLY A 108 -2.12 6.05 -5.22
C GLY A 108 -2.49 5.57 -3.81
N ARG A 109 -2.49 6.46 -2.80
CA ARG A 109 -2.84 6.12 -1.41
C ARG A 109 -4.13 6.81 -0.97
N GLY A 110 -5.05 6.04 -0.39
CA GLY A 110 -6.35 6.55 0.03
C GLY A 110 -6.25 7.68 1.07
N ILE A 111 -7.07 8.72 0.90
CA ILE A 111 -7.24 9.80 1.87
C ILE A 111 -8.37 9.42 2.82
N ARG A 112 -8.05 9.27 4.10
CA ARG A 112 -8.99 8.93 5.17
C ARG A 112 -9.37 10.17 5.97
N VAL A 113 -10.68 10.35 6.13
CA VAL A 113 -11.28 11.36 7.02
C VAL A 113 -11.72 10.66 8.31
N VAL A 114 -11.34 11.24 9.44
CA VAL A 114 -11.71 10.80 10.80
C VAL A 114 -12.30 11.98 11.55
N LEU A 115 -13.59 11.92 11.87
CA LEU A 115 -14.32 12.95 12.59
C LEU A 115 -14.86 12.37 13.89
N ARG A 116 -14.67 13.09 15.00
CA ARG A 116 -15.05 12.66 16.34
C ARG A 116 -15.57 13.85 17.16
N GLY A 117 -16.11 13.54 18.33
CA GLY A 117 -16.62 14.53 19.29
C GLY A 117 -18.13 14.66 19.22
N THR A 118 -18.67 15.58 20.04
CA THR A 118 -20.08 15.95 20.05
C THR A 118 -20.20 17.31 19.40
N TRP A 119 -20.77 17.37 18.20
CA TRP A 119 -20.87 18.58 17.40
C TRP A 119 -22.08 18.55 16.48
N SER A 120 -22.51 19.73 16.04
CA SER A 120 -23.48 19.91 14.96
C SER A 120 -22.88 20.87 13.94
N GLY A 121 -23.09 20.60 12.65
CA GLY A 121 -22.52 21.38 11.58
C GLY A 121 -22.21 20.56 10.34
N THR A 122 -21.25 21.02 9.55
CA THR A 122 -20.72 20.34 8.37
C THR A 122 -19.19 20.28 8.41
N PHE A 123 -18.64 19.21 7.85
CA PHE A 123 -17.23 19.08 7.48
C PHE A 123 -17.18 18.56 6.06
N ALA A 124 -16.35 19.14 5.20
CA ALA A 124 -16.15 18.66 3.83
C ALA A 124 -14.66 18.63 3.49
N LEU A 125 -14.25 17.63 2.72
CA LEU A 125 -12.93 17.61 2.10
C LEU A 125 -13.05 18.00 0.62
N GLY A 126 -12.10 18.80 0.16
CA GLY A 126 -11.96 19.21 -1.23
C GLY A 126 -10.50 19.21 -1.67
N THR A 127 -10.30 19.43 -2.96
CA THR A 127 -8.99 19.59 -3.58
C THR A 127 -8.71 21.06 -3.88
N SER A 128 -7.42 21.41 -3.99
CA SER A 128 -6.97 22.75 -4.32
C SER A 128 -5.65 22.66 -5.09
N VAL A 129 -5.40 23.67 -5.93
CA VAL A 129 -4.11 23.87 -6.64
C VAL A 129 -3.40 25.15 -6.19
N ASP A 130 -4.01 25.89 -5.26
CA ASP A 130 -3.60 27.22 -4.80
C ASP A 130 -3.51 27.28 -3.27
N ALA A 131 -3.07 26.18 -2.65
CA ALA A 131 -2.84 26.06 -1.20
C ALA A 131 -4.05 26.45 -0.34
N CYS A 132 -5.24 25.97 -0.73
CA CYS A 132 -6.52 26.18 -0.05
C CYS A 132 -7.12 27.59 -0.18
N VAL A 133 -6.64 28.42 -1.12
CA VAL A 133 -7.33 29.68 -1.45
C VAL A 133 -8.67 29.37 -2.12
N THR A 134 -8.67 28.44 -3.08
CA THR A 134 -9.87 27.90 -3.73
C THR A 134 -9.97 26.41 -3.40
N VAL A 135 -11.13 25.98 -2.90
CA VAL A 135 -11.38 24.57 -2.57
C VAL A 135 -12.48 24.03 -3.49
N ASN A 136 -12.08 23.10 -4.36
CA ASN A 136 -12.99 22.38 -5.24
C ASN A 136 -13.58 21.19 -4.48
N PRO A 137 -14.92 21.05 -4.42
CA PRO A 137 -15.54 19.93 -3.70
C PRO A 137 -15.21 18.59 -4.37
N LEU A 138 -15.03 17.55 -3.56
CA LEU A 138 -14.99 16.19 -4.08
C LEU A 138 -16.38 15.80 -4.60
N THR A 139 -16.42 15.06 -5.70
CA THR A 139 -17.67 14.60 -6.30
C THR A 139 -17.61 13.14 -6.73
N ILE A 140 -18.75 12.45 -6.67
CA ILE A 140 -18.93 11.11 -7.23
C ILE A 140 -20.26 11.07 -8.01
N GLY A 141 -20.21 10.71 -9.29
CA GLY A 141 -21.39 10.75 -10.16
C GLY A 141 -22.03 12.14 -10.29
N GLY A 142 -21.25 13.21 -10.15
CA GLY A 142 -21.73 14.60 -10.18
C GLY A 142 -22.37 15.09 -8.87
N MET A 143 -22.45 14.23 -7.84
CA MET A 143 -22.95 14.59 -6.51
C MET A 143 -21.80 14.88 -5.55
N THR A 144 -22.02 15.73 -4.55
CA THR A 144 -21.04 16.02 -3.50
C THR A 144 -20.61 14.74 -2.78
N TRP A 145 -19.31 14.59 -2.57
CA TRP A 145 -18.68 13.49 -1.85
C TRP A 145 -17.74 14.02 -0.76
N GLY A 146 -17.40 13.18 0.23
CA GLY A 146 -16.50 13.57 1.32
C GLY A 146 -17.02 14.71 2.20
N SER A 147 -18.34 14.85 2.32
CA SER A 147 -19.03 15.84 3.16
C SER A 147 -19.87 15.14 4.22
N PHE A 148 -19.77 15.63 5.46
CA PHE A 148 -20.26 14.96 6.66
C PHE A 148 -20.98 15.94 7.59
N THR A 149 -22.07 15.47 8.19
CA THR A 149 -22.81 16.16 9.27
C THR A 149 -22.71 15.43 10.61
N GLY A 150 -21.91 14.35 10.66
CA GLY A 150 -21.69 13.52 11.83
C GLY A 150 -20.28 12.93 11.84
N SER A 151 -19.99 12.14 12.88
CA SER A 151 -18.70 11.45 12.99
C SER A 151 -18.48 10.47 11.84
N ALA A 152 -17.24 10.38 11.37
CA ALA A 152 -16.86 9.59 10.19
C ALA A 152 -15.50 8.92 10.40
N ASN A 153 -15.26 7.81 9.70
CA ASN A 153 -13.96 7.13 9.63
C ASN A 153 -13.87 6.34 8.32
N GLU A 154 -13.70 7.04 7.21
CA GLU A 154 -13.74 6.44 5.88
C GLU A 154 -12.74 7.05 4.91
N ILE A 155 -12.44 6.30 3.85
CA ILE A 155 -11.61 6.79 2.74
C ILE A 155 -12.52 7.54 1.77
N VAL A 156 -12.13 8.75 1.40
CA VAL A 156 -12.93 9.64 0.55
C VAL A 156 -12.33 9.86 -0.83
N ASP A 157 -11.05 9.58 -1.04
CA ASP A 157 -10.42 9.74 -2.34
C ASP A 157 -9.14 8.89 -2.47
N ILE A 158 -8.68 8.66 -3.70
CA ILE A 158 -7.36 8.11 -4.02
C ILE A 158 -6.69 9.10 -4.98
N PRO A 159 -5.72 9.91 -4.50
CA PRO A 159 -5.07 10.94 -5.30
C PRO A 159 -4.31 10.33 -6.48
N THR A 160 -4.56 10.86 -7.67
CA THR A 160 -3.90 10.42 -8.92
C THR A 160 -3.21 11.55 -9.67
N LEU A 161 -3.44 12.81 -9.26
CA LEU A 161 -2.92 13.99 -9.93
C LEU A 161 -1.88 14.71 -9.06
N ALA A 162 -0.68 14.91 -9.60
CA ALA A 162 0.38 15.68 -8.94
C ALA A 162 0.03 17.17 -8.88
N GLY A 163 0.54 17.86 -7.85
CA GLY A 163 0.33 19.31 -7.66
C GLY A 163 -1.04 19.68 -7.07
N VAL A 164 -1.90 18.69 -6.82
CA VAL A 164 -3.17 18.87 -6.10
C VAL A 164 -2.95 18.60 -4.61
N VAL A 165 -3.48 19.49 -3.76
CA VAL A 165 -3.51 19.33 -2.31
C VAL A 165 -4.95 19.14 -1.83
N TYR A 166 -5.12 18.58 -0.63
CA TYR A 166 -6.41 18.47 0.03
C TYR A 166 -6.58 19.55 1.10
N CYS A 167 -7.78 20.10 1.15
CA CYS A 167 -8.19 21.13 2.10
C CYS A 167 -9.53 20.72 2.69
N ALA A 168 -9.67 20.86 4.00
CA ALA A 168 -10.93 20.66 4.68
C ALA A 168 -11.63 22.00 4.92
N THR A 169 -12.95 22.01 4.79
CA THR A 169 -13.79 23.10 5.25
C THR A 169 -14.73 22.60 6.34
N ALA A 170 -14.98 23.42 7.35
CA ALA A 170 -15.89 23.06 8.44
C ALA A 170 -16.69 24.25 8.92
N THR A 171 -17.98 24.03 9.16
CA THR A 171 -18.86 24.98 9.85
C THR A 171 -19.45 24.25 11.05
N VAL A 172 -19.10 24.66 12.27
CA VAL A 172 -19.63 24.06 13.50
C VAL A 172 -20.61 25.03 14.13
N SER A 173 -21.87 24.61 14.31
CA SER A 173 -22.89 25.44 14.96
C SER A 173 -22.90 25.27 16.47
N SER A 174 -22.58 24.07 16.97
CA SER A 174 -22.45 23.77 18.39
C SER A 174 -21.49 22.62 18.66
N GLY A 175 -20.95 22.56 19.88
CA GLY A 175 -20.07 21.49 20.34
C GLY A 175 -18.63 21.65 19.85
N THR A 176 -17.91 20.52 19.77
CA THR A 176 -16.50 20.47 19.35
C THR A 176 -16.28 19.30 18.41
N LEU A 177 -15.87 19.62 17.19
CA LEU A 177 -15.41 18.66 16.20
C LEU A 177 -13.91 18.43 16.40
N THR A 178 -13.50 17.18 16.57
CA THR A 178 -12.11 16.76 16.41
C THR A 178 -11.95 16.12 15.03
N TYR A 179 -11.05 16.65 14.20
CA TYR A 179 -10.84 16.16 12.84
C TYR A 179 -9.45 15.52 12.67
N GLY A 180 -9.38 14.62 11.70
CA GLY A 180 -8.15 14.02 11.20
C GLY A 180 -8.28 13.70 9.71
N VAL A 181 -7.39 14.22 8.87
CA VAL A 181 -7.28 13.88 7.45
C VAL A 181 -5.87 13.33 7.21
N ARG A 182 -5.78 12.09 6.72
CA ARG A 182 -4.51 11.34 6.66
C ARG A 182 -4.50 10.24 5.61
N GLN A 183 -3.33 9.74 5.25
CA GLN A 183 -3.12 8.55 4.42
C GLN A 183 -2.72 7.34 5.26
#